data_AF-A0A8J6PRN5-F1
#
_entry.id   AF-A0A8J6PRN5-F1
#
_cell.length_a   1.000
_cell.length_b   1.000
_cell.length_c   1.000
_cell.angle_alpha   90.00
_cell.angle_beta   90.00
_cell.angle_gamma   90.00
#
_symmetry.space_group_name_H-M   'P 1'
#
loop_
_entity.id
_entity.type
_entity.pdbx_description
1 polymer ?
#
loop_
_entity_poly.entity_id
_entity_poly.type
_entity_poly.pdbx_seq_one_letter_code
_entity_poly.pdbx_strand_id
1 'polypeptide(L)' 'VVGGGTSFLPPVTEDVRLTLIETRTFGSRVIYERYRRSRDEAD' A
#
# COMPACT_ATOMS: atom_id res chain seq x y z
N VAL A 1 7.56 -10.02 -11.68
CA VAL A 1 6.13 -9.70 -11.87
C VAL A 1 5.41 -11.01 -12.09
N VAL A 2 4.33 -11.27 -11.36
CA VAL A 2 3.54 -12.50 -11.49
C VAL A 2 2.51 -12.31 -12.61
N GLY A 3 2.40 -13.28 -13.52
CA GLY A 3 1.45 -13.26 -14.65
C GLY A 3 -0.01 -13.59 -14.28
N GLY A 4 -0.33 -13.62 -12.99
CA GLY A 4 -1.64 -13.98 -12.43
C GLY A 4 -1.54 -14.36 -10.94
N GLY A 5 -2.66 -14.34 -10.21
CA GLY A 5 -2.74 -14.71 -8.79
C GLY A 5 -3.99 -14.15 -8.09
N THR A 6 -4.21 -14.54 -6.84
CA THR A 6 -5.27 -13.94 -6.01
C THR A 6 -4.87 -12.54 -5.61
N SER A 7 -5.72 -11.55 -5.90
CA SER A 7 -5.50 -10.17 -5.45
C SER A 7 -5.38 -10.14 -3.92
N PHE A 8 -4.34 -9.47 -3.43
CA PHE A 8 -4.18 -9.25 -2.00
C PHE A 8 -5.22 -8.26 -1.46
N LEU A 9 -5.55 -7.24 -2.26
CA LEU A 9 -6.49 -6.20 -1.87
C LEU A 9 -7.90 -6.56 -2.36
N PRO A 10 -8.93 -6.33 -1.52
CA PRO A 10 -10.31 -6.41 -1.97
C PRO A 10 -10.60 -5.28 -2.98
N PRO A 11 -11.60 -5.47 -3.86
CA PRO A 11 -12.08 -4.38 -4.69
C PRO A 11 -12.67 -3.26 -3.82
N VAL A 12 -12.42 -2.01 -4.21
CA VAL A 12 -12.98 -0.80 -3.58
C VAL A 12 -13.60 0.08 -4.66
N THR A 13 -14.62 0.86 -4.29
CA THR A 13 -15.33 1.76 -5.20
C THR A 13 -14.74 3.17 -5.25
N GLU A 14 -13.89 3.51 -4.28
CA GLU A 14 -13.29 4.84 -4.10
C GLU A 14 -11.80 4.72 -3.78
N ASP A 15 -11.03 5.76 -4.11
CA ASP A 15 -9.61 5.84 -3.82
C ASP A 15 -9.34 5.91 -2.32
N VAL A 16 -8.52 4.99 -1.80
CA VAL A 16 -8.08 5.02 -0.39
C VAL A 16 -6.77 5.80 -0.29
N ARG A 17 -6.83 7.01 0.29
CA ARG A 17 -5.65 7.85 0.51
C ARG A 17 -4.70 7.25 1.57
N LEU A 18 -3.45 7.03 1.18
CA LEU A 18 -2.39 6.50 2.05
C LEU A 18 -1.22 7.47 2.15
N THR A 19 -0.71 7.67 3.36
CA THR A 19 0.55 8.38 3.61
C THR A 19 1.64 7.37 3.92
N LEU A 20 2.73 7.40 3.17
CA LEU A 20 3.93 6.61 3.45
C LEU A 20 4.60 7.14 4.72
N ILE A 21 4.79 6.26 5.71
CA ILE A 21 5.41 6.63 6.99
C ILE A 21 6.75 5.94 7.22
N GLU A 22 7.09 4.90 6.46
CA GLU A 22 8.36 4.20 6.57
C GLU A 22 8.69 3.40 5.31
N THR A 23 9.96 3.41 4.92
CA THR A 23 10.52 2.51 3.90
C THR A 23 11.77 1.84 4.46
N ARG A 24 11.84 0.52 4.38
CA ARG A 24 13.03 -0.27 4.73
C ARG A 24 13.41 -1.17 3.56
N THR A 25 14.68 -1.13 3.18
CA THR A 25 15.24 -2.00 2.13
C THR A 25 16.08 -3.09 2.77
N PHE A 26 15.91 -4.32 2.32
CA PHE A 26 16.71 -5.47 2.72
C PHE A 26 17.61 -5.88 1.55
N GLY A 27 18.82 -6.37 1.85
CA GLY A 27 19.87 -6.68 0.85
C GLY A 27 19.46 -7.67 -0.25
N SER A 28 18.34 -8.38 -0.09
CA SER A 28 17.72 -9.26 -1.07
C SER A 28 16.81 -8.55 -2.09
N ARG A 29 16.90 -7.21 -2.21
CA ARG A 29 16.00 -6.37 -3.03
C ARG A 29 14.54 -6.40 -2.57
N VAL A 30 14.33 -6.75 -1.31
CA VAL A 30 13.01 -6.68 -0.67
C VAL A 30 12.83 -5.27 -0.11
N ILE A 31 11.66 -4.69 -0.36
CA ILE A 31 11.27 -3.39 0.19
C ILE A 31 10.08 -3.64 1.12
N TYR A 32 10.17 -3.13 2.35
CA TYR A 32 9.05 -3.01 3.26
C TYR A 32 8.60 -1.56 3.28
N GLU A 33 7.31 -1.34 3.02
CA GLU A 33 6.68 -0.03 3.11
C GLU A 33 5.58 -0.08 4.15
N ARG A 34 5.56 0.94 5.02
CA ARG A 34 4.50 1.12 6.01
C ARG A 34 3.71 2.36 5.66
N TYR A 35 2.41 2.19 5.51
CA TYR A 35 1.48 3.27 5.22
C TYR A 35 0.54 3.51 6.38
N ARG A 36 0.14 4.77 6.57
CA ARG A 36 -0.99 5.17 7.41
C ARG A 36 -2.14 5.59 6.50
N ARG A 37 -3.36 5.18 6.82
CA ARG A 37 -4.56 5.73 6.16
C ARG A 37 -4.66 7.22 6.49
N SER A 38 -4.69 8.06 5.47
CA SER A 38 -5.02 9.46 5.64
C SER A 38 -6.51 9.52 6.01
N ARG A 39 -6.86 10.22 7.08
CA ARG A 39 -8.27 10.60 7.24
C ARG A 39 -8.55 11.56 6.09
N ASP A 40 -9.57 11.27 5.31
CA ASP A 40 -10.18 12.31 4.49
C ASP A 40 -10.57 13.39 5.51
N GLU A 41 -9.99 14.57 5.38
CA GLU A 41 -10.52 15.75 6.03
C GLU A 41 -11.89 15.95 5.37
N ALA A 42 -12.91 15.34 5.95
CA ALA A 42 -14.29 15.62 5.61
C ALA A 42 -14.55 17.05 6.09
N ASP A 43 -14.35 18.00 5.20
CA ASP A 43 -15.06 19.28 5.23
C ASP A 43 -16.53 19.04 4.80
#